data_AF-S7X304-F1
#
_entry.id   AF-S7X304-F1
#
_cell.length_a   1.000
_cell.length_b   1.000
_cell.length_c   1.000
_cell.angle_alpha   90.00
_cell.angle_beta   90.00
_cell.angle_gamma   90.00
#
_symmetry.space_group_name_H-M   'P 1'
#
loop_
_entity.id
_entity.type
_entity.pdbx_description
1 polymer ?
#
loop_
_entity_poly.entity_id
_entity_poly.type
_entity_poly.pdbx_seq_one_letter_code
_entity_poly.pdbx_strand_id
1 'polypeptide(L)'
;MTPSHHRVHHGSDAHYLDKNYGSTFIIWDRIFGTFKAEEGRPTYGITKPVTSYNPVYLVFHEWADIVSDIKKARDGKEVYQILFGKPGDEVIKNRELREQSETETTKLKSNVASSPTPILVSNENSLLKKED
;
A
#
# COMPACT_ATOMS: atom_id res chain seq x y z
N MET A 1 -29.91 13.34 -10.62
CA MET A 1 -28.61 13.87 -10.11
C MET A 1 -28.65 15.39 -10.18
N THR A 2 -28.30 16.10 -9.09
CA THR A 2 -28.15 17.57 -9.10
C THR A 2 -26.70 17.94 -9.44
N PRO A 3 -26.41 19.16 -9.92
CA PRO A 3 -25.03 19.60 -10.14
C PRO A 3 -24.14 19.46 -8.89
N SER A 4 -24.71 19.69 -7.70
CA SER A 4 -23.98 19.51 -6.44
C SER A 4 -23.60 18.05 -6.18
N HIS A 5 -24.53 17.11 -6.37
CA HIS A 5 -24.24 15.68 -6.17
C HIS A 5 -23.20 15.17 -7.17
N HIS A 6 -23.26 15.66 -8.42
CA HIS A 6 -22.28 15.35 -9.45
C HIS A 6 -20.89 15.92 -9.14
N ARG A 7 -20.79 17.11 -8.53
CA ARG A 7 -19.50 17.67 -8.10
C ARG A 7 -18.85 16.80 -7.03
N VAL A 8 -19.61 16.37 -6.02
CA VAL A 8 -19.11 15.44 -5.00
C VAL A 8 -18.60 14.14 -5.63
N HIS A 9 -19.33 13.58 -6.60
CA HIS A 9 -18.89 12.39 -7.33
C HIS A 9 -17.55 12.58 -8.06
N HIS A 10 -17.29 13.77 -8.59
CA HIS A 10 -16.01 14.10 -9.24
C HIS A 10 -14.93 14.61 -8.27
N GLY A 11 -15.22 14.66 -6.98
CA GLY A 11 -14.28 15.11 -5.95
C GLY A 11 -13.20 14.07 -5.67
N SER A 12 -11.94 14.52 -5.60
CA SER A 12 -10.80 13.70 -5.19
C SER A 12 -10.43 13.89 -3.70
N ASP A 13 -11.14 14.76 -2.99
CA ASP A 13 -10.95 14.99 -1.56
C ASP A 13 -11.32 13.73 -0.77
N ALA A 14 -10.55 13.40 0.27
CA ALA A 14 -10.69 12.15 1.02
C ALA A 14 -12.12 11.85 1.54
N HIS A 15 -12.90 12.89 1.87
CA HIS A 15 -14.27 12.75 2.39
C HIS A 15 -15.35 12.65 1.29
N TYR A 16 -14.98 12.85 0.03
CA TYR A 16 -15.83 12.68 -1.15
C TYR A 16 -15.50 11.42 -1.95
N LEU A 17 -14.38 10.74 -1.66
CA LEU A 17 -14.07 9.44 -2.24
C LEU A 17 -15.20 8.44 -1.98
N ASP A 18 -15.52 7.68 -3.02
CA ASP A 18 -16.52 6.62 -2.96
C ASP A 18 -17.93 7.09 -2.57
N LYS A 19 -18.35 8.26 -3.08
CA LYS A 19 -19.67 8.86 -2.82
C LYS A 19 -20.44 9.19 -4.10
N ASN A 20 -21.77 9.23 -3.95
CA ASN A 20 -22.73 9.72 -4.95
C ASN A 20 -22.60 9.04 -6.33
N TYR A 21 -22.64 7.71 -6.37
CA TYR A 21 -22.54 6.91 -7.59
C TYR A 21 -23.79 6.97 -8.49
N GLY A 22 -24.95 7.35 -7.94
CA GLY A 22 -26.22 7.37 -8.65
C GLY A 22 -26.30 8.45 -9.71
N SER A 23 -26.04 8.08 -10.98
CA SER A 23 -26.08 8.99 -12.12
C SER A 23 -27.46 9.61 -12.37
N THR A 24 -28.54 8.83 -12.25
CA THR A 24 -29.91 9.33 -12.50
C THR A 24 -30.65 9.60 -11.20
N PHE A 25 -30.76 8.60 -10.32
CA PHE A 25 -31.52 8.67 -9.07
C PHE A 25 -30.63 8.58 -7.84
N ILE A 26 -30.69 9.60 -6.99
CA ILE A 26 -29.93 9.67 -5.73
C ILE A 26 -30.46 8.71 -4.64
N ILE A 27 -31.65 8.13 -4.86
CA ILE A 27 -32.25 7.21 -3.90
C ILE A 27 -31.35 6.00 -3.65
N TRP A 28 -30.63 5.54 -4.67
CA TRP A 28 -29.69 4.43 -4.56
C TRP A 28 -28.56 4.75 -3.59
N ASP A 29 -27.97 5.94 -3.66
CA ASP A 29 -26.93 6.36 -2.72
C ASP A 29 -27.42 6.45 -1.28
N ARG A 30 -28.71 6.75 -1.07
CA ARG A 30 -29.30 6.76 0.27
C ARG A 30 -29.57 5.35 0.79
N ILE A 31 -30.05 4.47 -0.08
CA ILE A 31 -30.31 3.06 0.27
C ILE A 31 -29.00 2.33 0.60
N PHE A 32 -27.94 2.58 -0.18
CA PHE A 32 -26.64 1.92 -0.01
C PHE A 32 -25.63 2.69 0.85
N GLY A 33 -26.02 3.86 1.39
CA GLY A 33 -25.18 4.64 2.31
C GLY A 33 -23.98 5.34 1.67
N THR A 34 -23.98 5.53 0.35
CA THR A 34 -22.93 6.23 -0.41
C THR A 34 -23.24 7.71 -0.62
N PHE A 35 -24.37 8.20 -0.11
CA PHE A 35 -24.74 9.61 -0.21
C PHE A 35 -23.84 10.52 0.63
N LYS A 36 -23.38 11.61 0.03
CA LYS A 36 -22.66 12.71 0.71
C LYS A 36 -23.10 14.05 0.12
N ALA A 37 -23.48 14.97 1.01
CA ALA A 37 -23.78 16.35 0.63
C ALA A 37 -22.48 17.13 0.36
N GLU A 38 -22.57 18.14 -0.50
CA GLU A 38 -21.46 19.06 -0.74
C GLU A 38 -21.31 20.02 0.45
N GLU A 39 -20.18 19.95 1.15
CA GLU A 39 -19.81 20.79 2.29
C GLU A 39 -18.91 21.97 1.88
N GLY A 40 -18.37 21.93 0.65
CA GLY A 40 -17.48 22.93 0.07
C GLY A 40 -17.15 22.56 -1.37
N ARG A 41 -16.55 23.49 -2.13
CA ARG A 41 -16.18 23.22 -3.53
C ARG A 41 -15.13 22.10 -3.59
N PRO A 42 -15.40 20.97 -4.28
CA PRO A 42 -14.45 19.86 -4.35
C PRO A 42 -13.20 20.20 -5.16
N THR A 43 -12.10 19.54 -4.81
CA THR A 43 -10.93 19.39 -5.69
C THR A 43 -11.26 18.33 -6.72
N TYR A 44 -11.13 18.63 -8.01
CA TYR A 44 -11.48 17.68 -9.07
C TYR A 44 -10.29 16.83 -9.50
N GLY A 45 -10.59 15.62 -9.95
CA GLY A 45 -9.63 14.75 -10.63
C GLY A 45 -9.53 13.38 -9.99
N ILE A 46 -8.38 12.73 -10.16
CA ILE A 46 -8.05 11.42 -9.60
C ILE A 46 -6.98 11.58 -8.52
N THR A 47 -6.95 10.66 -7.56
CA THR A 47 -6.04 10.69 -6.41
C THR A 47 -4.56 10.50 -6.78
N LYS A 48 -4.30 9.83 -7.90
CA LYS A 48 -2.96 9.65 -8.47
C LYS A 48 -2.94 10.27 -9.88
N PRO A 49 -2.33 11.45 -10.08
CA PRO A 49 -2.36 12.12 -11.37
C PRO A 49 -1.58 11.33 -12.43
N VAL A 50 -2.15 11.22 -13.62
CA VAL A 50 -1.48 10.61 -14.78
C VAL A 50 -0.86 11.72 -15.64
N THR A 51 0.46 11.67 -15.84
CA THR A 51 1.22 12.72 -16.54
C THR A 51 1.36 12.44 -18.04
N SER A 52 0.28 11.99 -18.70
CA SER A 52 0.28 11.63 -20.11
C SER A 52 -0.99 12.13 -20.80
N TYR A 53 -0.85 12.59 -22.04
CA TYR A 53 -1.97 13.01 -22.88
C TYR A 53 -2.32 11.97 -23.96
N ASN A 54 -1.62 10.83 -23.98
CA ASN A 54 -1.87 9.78 -24.96
C ASN A 54 -3.12 8.96 -24.54
N PRO A 55 -4.20 8.94 -25.34
CA PRO A 55 -5.45 8.26 -24.97
C PRO A 55 -5.28 6.75 -24.83
N VAL A 56 -4.41 6.12 -25.63
CA VAL A 56 -4.12 4.69 -25.53
C VAL A 56 -3.47 4.41 -24.18
N TYR A 57 -2.48 5.20 -23.79
CA TYR A 57 -1.84 5.05 -22.48
C TYR A 57 -2.85 5.28 -21.34
N LEU A 58 -3.63 6.36 -21.40
CA LEU A 58 -4.63 6.69 -20.38
C LEU A 58 -5.64 5.57 -20.15
N VAL A 59 -6.04 4.85 -21.20
CA VAL A 59 -7.00 3.74 -21.10
C VAL A 59 -6.34 2.44 -20.64
N PHE A 60 -5.11 2.14 -21.09
CA PHE A 60 -4.53 0.81 -20.93
C PHE A 60 -3.41 0.67 -19.88
N HIS A 61 -2.82 1.76 -19.37
CA HIS A 61 -1.70 1.66 -18.42
C HIS A 61 -2.06 0.90 -17.14
N GLU A 62 -3.22 1.18 -16.54
CA GLU A 62 -3.67 0.49 -15.32
C GLU A 62 -3.83 -1.03 -15.54
N TRP A 63 -4.24 -1.47 -16.75
CA TRP A 63 -4.31 -2.89 -17.08
C TRP A 63 -2.92 -3.54 -17.10
N ALA A 64 -1.92 -2.83 -17.63
CA ALA A 64 -0.53 -3.29 -17.62
C ALA A 64 0.02 -3.35 -16.18
N ASP A 65 -0.34 -2.38 -15.34
CA ASP A 65 0.05 -2.33 -13.92
C ASP A 65 -0.58 -3.49 -13.13
N ILE A 66 -1.88 -3.77 -13.31
CA ILE A 66 -2.55 -4.95 -12.72
C ILE A 66 -1.85 -6.24 -13.13
N VAL A 67 -1.52 -6.42 -14.42
CA VAL A 67 -0.80 -7.62 -14.88
C VAL A 67 0.60 -7.71 -14.28
N SER A 68 1.29 -6.58 -14.13
CA SER A 68 2.59 -6.50 -13.46
C SER A 68 2.49 -6.92 -11.99
N ASP A 69 1.44 -6.48 -11.29
CA ASP A 69 1.22 -6.80 -9.88
C ASP A 69 0.84 -8.27 -9.65
N ILE A 70 0.01 -8.84 -10.54
CA ILE A 70 -0.33 -10.27 -10.53
C ILE A 70 0.91 -11.13 -10.75
N LYS A 71 1.81 -10.75 -11.68
CA LYS A 71 3.06 -11.49 -11.93
C LYS A 71 3.99 -11.50 -10.71
N LYS A 72 3.90 -10.49 -9.85
CA LYS A 72 4.67 -10.37 -8.60
C LYS A 72 3.96 -10.99 -7.40
N ALA A 73 2.72 -11.43 -7.54
CA ALA A 73 1.94 -12.00 -6.45
C ALA A 73 2.52 -13.36 -6.02
N ARG A 74 2.60 -13.60 -4.71
CA ARG A 74 3.19 -14.82 -4.13
C ARG A 74 2.19 -15.98 -4.09
N ASP A 75 0.90 -15.68 -3.94
CA ASP A 75 -0.15 -16.67 -3.78
C ASP A 75 -1.48 -16.23 -4.41
N GLY A 76 -2.43 -17.16 -4.49
CA GLY A 76 -3.74 -16.90 -5.08
C GLY A 76 -4.60 -15.91 -4.28
N LYS A 77 -4.34 -15.72 -2.98
CA LYS A 77 -5.06 -14.74 -2.16
C LYS A 77 -4.60 -13.33 -2.53
N GLU A 78 -3.31 -13.12 -2.75
CA GLU A 78 -2.78 -11.84 -3.21
C GLU A 78 -3.32 -11.50 -4.60
N VAL A 79 -3.41 -12.46 -5.52
CA VAL A 79 -4.05 -12.27 -6.83
C VAL A 79 -5.52 -11.86 -6.69
N TYR A 80 -6.28 -12.52 -5.81
CA TYR A 80 -7.68 -12.16 -5.55
C TYR A 80 -7.80 -10.73 -5.01
N GLN A 81 -6.92 -10.33 -4.09
CA GLN A 81 -6.93 -8.98 -3.53
C GLN A 81 -6.54 -7.92 -4.57
N ILE A 82 -5.60 -8.20 -5.48
CA ILE A 82 -5.26 -7.30 -6.59
C ILE A 82 -6.45 -7.09 -7.53
N LEU A 83 -7.20 -8.15 -7.82
CA LEU A 83 -8.31 -8.09 -8.78
C LEU A 83 -9.61 -7.49 -8.22
N PHE A 84 -9.90 -7.75 -6.95
CA PHE A 84 -11.21 -7.44 -6.35
C PHE A 84 -11.15 -6.56 -5.10
N GLY A 85 -9.94 -6.25 -4.61
CA GLY A 85 -9.74 -5.29 -3.53
C GLY A 85 -9.91 -3.84 -4.01
N LYS A 86 -9.81 -2.89 -3.08
CA LYS A 86 -9.85 -1.48 -3.46
C LYS A 86 -8.53 -1.10 -4.15
N PRO A 87 -8.58 -0.22 -5.15
CA PRO A 87 -7.36 0.30 -5.77
C PRO A 87 -6.51 1.01 -4.71
N GLY A 88 -5.25 0.59 -4.57
CA GLY A 88 -4.33 1.10 -3.54
C GLY A 88 -4.49 0.48 -2.15
N ASP A 89 -5.25 -0.62 -2.00
CA ASP A 89 -5.30 -1.38 -0.75
C ASP A 89 -3.93 -1.89 -0.29
N GLU A 90 -3.87 -2.30 0.99
CA GLU A 90 -2.66 -2.70 1.71
C GLU A 90 -1.83 -3.81 1.06
N VAL A 91 -2.25 -4.43 -0.03
CA VAL A 91 -1.43 -5.43 -0.74
C VAL A 91 -0.08 -4.86 -1.14
N ILE A 92 -0.08 -3.66 -1.74
CA ILE A 92 1.15 -2.99 -2.18
C ILE A 92 1.98 -2.57 -0.95
N LYS A 93 1.34 -1.94 0.04
CA LYS A 93 2.01 -1.51 1.27
C LYS A 93 2.60 -2.68 2.06
N ASN A 94 1.86 -3.77 2.19
CA ASN A 94 2.31 -4.98 2.89
C ASN A 94 3.44 -5.67 2.12
N ARG A 95 3.45 -5.60 0.78
CA ARG A 95 4.58 -6.04 -0.03
C ARG A 95 5.83 -5.20 0.25
N GLU A 96 5.73 -3.88 0.18
CA GLU A 96 6.84 -2.96 0.47
C GLU A 96 7.40 -3.18 1.88
N LEU A 97 6.53 -3.27 2.90
CA LEU A 97 6.94 -3.54 4.28
C LEU A 97 7.64 -4.90 4.43
N ARG A 98 7.16 -5.93 3.71
CA ARG A 98 7.80 -7.26 3.71
C ARG A 98 9.16 -7.22 3.02
N GLU A 99 9.27 -6.61 1.84
CA GLU A 99 10.54 -6.46 1.10
C GLU A 99 11.57 -5.70 1.94
N GLN A 100 11.16 -4.63 2.64
CA GLN A 100 12.00 -3.92 3.59
C GLN A 100 12.46 -4.84 4.73
N SER A 101 11.54 -5.60 5.34
CA SER A 101 11.88 -6.53 6.42
C SER A 101 12.82 -7.64 5.96
N GLU A 102 12.62 -8.23 4.78
CA GLU A 102 13.45 -9.30 4.23
C GLU A 102 14.86 -8.78 3.90
N THR A 103 14.96 -7.55 3.38
CA THR A 103 16.23 -6.88 3.10
C THR A 103 17.00 -6.57 4.39
N GLU A 104 16.33 -6.04 5.41
CA GLU A 104 16.92 -5.78 6.73
C GLU A 104 17.42 -7.06 7.39
N THR A 105 16.62 -8.13 7.37
CA THR A 105 16.99 -9.43 7.94
C THR A 105 18.19 -10.03 7.24
N THR A 106 18.26 -9.90 5.91
CA THR A 106 19.40 -10.38 5.11
C THR A 106 20.67 -9.60 5.42
N LYS A 107 20.56 -8.27 5.55
CA LYS A 107 21.68 -7.39 5.92
C LYS A 107 22.19 -7.64 7.34
N LEU A 108 21.29 -7.91 8.29
CA LEU A 108 21.65 -8.33 9.65
C LEU A 108 22.40 -9.67 9.66
N LYS A 109 21.89 -10.67 8.93
CA LYS A 109 22.56 -11.98 8.81
C LYS A 109 23.93 -11.88 8.16
N SER A 110 24.09 -11.07 7.11
CA SER A 110 25.41 -10.86 6.48
C SER A 110 26.40 -10.16 7.41
N ASN A 111 25.93 -9.20 8.21
CA ASN A 111 26.78 -8.49 9.18
C ASN A 111 27.18 -9.39 10.37
N VAL A 112 26.28 -10.24 10.85
CA VAL A 112 26.60 -11.23 11.89
C VAL A 112 27.55 -12.30 11.34
N ALA A 113 27.37 -12.75 10.10
CA ALA A 113 28.27 -13.71 9.46
C ALA A 113 29.67 -13.15 9.15
N SER A 114 29.80 -11.82 8.99
CA SER A 114 31.10 -11.15 8.81
C SER A 114 31.74 -10.66 10.12
N SER A 115 31.02 -10.78 11.25
CA SER A 115 31.55 -10.50 12.57
C SER A 115 32.49 -11.63 12.99
N PRO A 116 33.76 -11.36 13.35
CA PRO A 116 34.63 -12.42 13.87
C PRO A 116 34.03 -12.97 15.17
N THR A 117 33.96 -14.30 15.28
CA THR A 117 33.49 -15.01 16.48
C THR A 117 34.19 -14.43 17.71
N PRO A 118 33.46 -14.02 18.77
CA PRO A 118 34.12 -13.59 19.99
C PRO A 118 34.86 -14.81 20.56
N ILE A 119 36.19 -14.76 20.52
CA ILE A 119 37.03 -15.74 21.20
C ILE A 119 36.73 -15.55 22.70
N LEU A 120 35.99 -16.47 23.28
CA LEU A 120 35.89 -16.59 24.74
C LEU A 120 37.28 -16.95 25.24
N VAL A 121 38.06 -15.92 25.59
CA VAL A 121 39.32 -16.11 26.33
C VAL A 121 38.92 -16.58 27.71
N SER A 122 38.99 -17.89 27.94
CA SER A 122 38.94 -18.50 29.26
C SER A 122 40.15 -18.01 30.04
N ASN A 123 39.96 -16.99 30.87
CA ASN A 123 40.99 -16.48 31.75
C ASN A 123 41.10 -17.38 33.00
N GLU A 124 41.66 -18.57 32.81
CA GLU A 124 42.10 -19.40 33.91
C GLU A 124 43.51 -18.97 34.30
N ASN A 125 43.62 -18.08 35.29
CA ASN A 125 44.77 -17.98 36.19
C ASN A 125 44.51 -16.90 37.25
N SER A 126 43.83 -17.26 38.33
CA SER A 126 43.95 -16.52 39.60
C SER A 126 43.41 -17.32 40.79
N LEU A 127 43.96 -18.52 41.04
CA LEU A 127 43.79 -19.19 42.34
C LEU A 127 45.05 -20.00 42.68
N LEU A 128 46.19 -19.33 42.74
CA LEU A 128 47.39 -19.84 43.42
C LEU A 128 48.10 -18.64 44.04
N LYS A 129 47.57 -18.16 45.18
CA LYS A 129 48.38 -17.48 46.18
C LYS A 129 48.27 -18.27 47.48
N LYS A 130 49.31 -19.06 47.68
CA LYS A 130 49.71 -19.77 48.88
C LYS A 130 50.43 -18.74 49.74
N GLU A 131 49.94 -18.44 50.93
CA GLU A 131 50.72 -17.79 51.99
C GLU A 131 50.36 -18.48 53.32
N ASP A 132 51.38 -18.60 54.15
CA ASP A 132 51.58 -19.55 55.25
C ASP A 132 50.78 -19.27 56.53
#